data_AF-A0A318QVE5-F1
#
_entry.id   AF-A0A318QVE5-F1
#
_cell.length_a   1.000
_cell.length_b   1.000
_cell.length_c   1.000
_cell.angle_alpha   90.00
_cell.angle_beta   90.00
_cell.angle_gamma   90.00
#
_symmetry.space_group_name_H-M   'P 1'
#
loop_
_entity.id
_entity.type
_entity.pdbx_description
1 polymer ?
#
loop_
_entity_poly.entity_id
_entity_poly.type
_entity_poly.pdbx_seq_one_letter_code
_entity_poly.pdbx_strand_id
1 'polypeptide(L)' 'MISDAAEPDYLATRLTWMEQVELHMRAHNSAPLTLCQKRRLHISRDNGLTPWEAFEQIVGADNVWF' A
#
# COMPACT_ATOMS: atom_id res chain seq x y z
N MET A 1 -0.08 -8.40 -42.04
CA MET A 1 -0.39 -7.34 -41.06
C MET A 1 -1.21 -7.99 -39.96
N ILE A 2 -0.56 -8.40 -38.88
CA ILE A 2 -1.24 -8.86 -37.67
C ILE A 2 -1.02 -7.73 -36.66
N SER A 3 -2.12 -7.07 -36.31
CA SER A 3 -2.17 -6.09 -35.24
C SER A 3 -1.79 -6.80 -33.95
N ASP A 4 -0.52 -6.69 -33.57
CA ASP A 4 -0.07 -7.02 -32.23
C ASP A 4 -0.61 -5.91 -31.32
N ALA A 5 -1.75 -6.19 -30.71
CA ALA A 5 -2.31 -5.35 -29.68
C ALA A 5 -1.33 -5.39 -28.51
N ALA A 6 -0.38 -4.46 -28.50
CA ALA A 6 0.39 -4.14 -27.32
C ALA A 6 -0.61 -3.88 -26.20
N GLU A 7 -0.73 -4.83 -25.26
CA GLU A 7 -1.38 -4.59 -23.98
C GLU A 7 -0.82 -3.26 -23.46
N PRO A 8 -1.66 -2.24 -23.24
CA PRO A 8 -1.14 -0.94 -22.92
C PRO A 8 -0.45 -1.05 -21.56
N ASP A 9 0.84 -0.70 -21.52
CA ASP A 9 1.70 -0.63 -20.31
C ASP A 9 1.04 0.11 -19.12
N TYR A 10 -0.09 0.81 -19.34
CA TYR A 10 -0.95 1.33 -18.29
C TYR A 10 -1.54 0.22 -17.37
N LEU A 11 -1.78 -1.00 -17.87
CA LEU A 11 -2.24 -2.13 -17.06
C LEU A 11 -1.10 -2.79 -16.26
N ALA A 12 0.14 -2.59 -16.70
CA ALA A 12 1.34 -2.96 -15.97
C ALA A 12 1.85 -1.83 -15.04
N THR A 13 1.00 -0.85 -14.71
CA THR A 13 1.33 0.18 -13.72
C THR A 13 1.50 -0.50 -12.36
N ARG A 14 2.74 -0.89 -12.07
CA ARG A 14 3.14 -1.43 -10.77
C ARG A 14 2.86 -0.33 -9.76
N LEU A 15 1.78 -0.49 -9.00
CA LEU A 15 1.38 0.43 -7.94
C LEU A 15 2.60 0.82 -7.12
N THR A 16 2.74 2.11 -6.82
CA THR A 16 3.79 2.56 -5.92
C THR A 16 3.60 1.89 -4.55
N TRP A 17 4.69 1.79 -3.79
CA TRP A 17 4.66 1.17 -2.46
C TRP A 17 3.53 1.75 -1.59
N MET A 18 3.32 3.07 -1.62
CA MET A 18 2.24 3.74 -0.87
C MET A 18 0.85 3.40 -1.39
N GLU A 19 0.65 3.35 -2.72
CA GLU A 19 -0.64 2.97 -3.30
C GLU A 19 -1.00 1.52 -2.99
N GLN A 20 -0.01 0.62 -2.86
CA GLN A 20 -0.23 -0.75 -2.41
C GLN A 20 -0.73 -0.79 -0.96
N VAL A 21 -0.15 0.01 -0.06
CA VAL A 21 -0.64 0.13 1.32
C VAL A 21 -2.08 0.67 1.34
N GLU A 22 -2.38 1.72 0.57
CA GLU A 22 -3.73 2.28 0.49
C GLU A 22 -4.75 1.31 -0.13
N LEU A 23 -4.30 0.43 -1.03
CA LEU A 23 -5.11 -0.67 -1.55
C LEU A 23 -5.45 -1.68 -0.45
N HIS A 24 -4.47 -2.08 0.35
CA HIS A 24 -4.71 -2.95 1.51
C HIS A 24 -5.68 -2.30 2.51
N MET A 25 -5.49 -1.02 2.84
CA MET A 25 -6.42 -0.26 3.69
C MET A 25 -7.86 -0.32 3.17
N ARG A 26 -8.06 -0.09 1.86
CA ARG A 26 -9.38 -0.16 1.23
C ARG A 26 -9.95 -1.57 1.22
N ALA A 27 -9.15 -2.58 0.89
CA ALA A 27 -9.56 -3.98 0.88
C ALA A 27 -10.02 -4.46 2.27
N HIS A 28 -9.45 -3.90 3.34
CA HIS A 28 -9.78 -4.21 4.73
C HIS A 28 -10.74 -3.20 5.38
N ASN A 29 -11.40 -2.32 4.61
CA ASN A 29 -12.30 -1.28 5.12
C ASN A 29 -11.72 -0.42 6.26
N SER A 30 -10.40 -0.24 6.24
CA SER A 30 -9.68 0.51 7.27
C SER A 30 -9.87 2.02 7.08
N ALA A 31 -9.86 2.77 8.17
CA ALA A 31 -10.00 4.22 8.13
C ALA A 31 -8.86 4.88 7.33
N PRO A 32 -9.08 6.04 6.69
CA PRO A 32 -8.01 6.74 5.99
C PRO A 32 -6.80 7.02 6.89
N LEU A 33 -5.59 6.87 6.33
CA LEU A 33 -4.34 7.07 7.04
C LEU A 33 -4.22 8.51 7.57
N THR A 34 -3.98 8.63 8.88
CA THR A 34 -3.65 9.91 9.53
C THR A 34 -2.25 10.40 9.13
N LEU A 35 -1.96 11.69 9.35
CA LEU A 35 -0.64 12.26 9.06
C LEU A 35 0.49 11.53 9.82
N CYS A 36 0.23 11.09 11.06
CA CYS A 36 1.20 10.34 11.87
C CYS A 36 1.47 8.94 11.27
N GLN A 37 0.42 8.21 10.89
CA GLN A 37 0.54 6.91 10.24
C GLN A 37 1.28 7.00 8.90
N LYS A 38 1.03 8.06 8.09
CA LYS A 38 1.79 8.30 6.85
C LYS A 38 3.28 8.51 7.09
N ARG A 39 3.68 9.20 8.16
CA ARG A 39 5.10 9.34 8.54
C ARG A 39 5.70 7.98 8.96
N ARG A 40 4.96 7.18 9.73
CA ARG A 40 5.37 5.82 10.11
C ARG A 40 5.53 4.90 8.89
N LEU A 41 4.69 5.05 7.87
CA LEU A 41 4.82 4.34 6.60
C LEU A 41 6.10 4.67 5.85
N HIS A 42 6.51 5.94 5.82
CA HIS A 42 7.79 6.30 5.21
C HIS A 42 8.97 5.62 5.91
N ILE A 43 8.98 5.61 7.24
CA ILE A 43 10.01 4.91 8.02
C ILE A 43 9.98 3.40 7.73
N SER A 44 8.78 2.82 7.63
CA SER A 44 8.60 1.39 7.31
C SER A 44 9.16 1.03 5.93
N ARG A 45 8.89 1.89 4.94
CA ARG A 45 9.45 1.77 3.59
C ARG A 45 10.97 1.86 3.60
N ASP A 46 11.52 2.84 4.32
CA ASP A 46 12.97 3.05 4.43
C ASP A 46 13.67 1.87 5.13
N ASN A 47 12.98 1.20 6.05
CA ASN A 47 13.42 -0.03 6.70
C ASN A 47 13.27 -1.29 5.81
N GLY A 48 12.78 -1.15 4.57
CA GLY A 48 12.65 -2.24 3.62
C GLY A 48 11.44 -3.15 3.87
N LEU A 49 10.47 -2.72 4.68
CA LEU A 49 9.24 -3.49 4.89
C LEU A 49 8.41 -3.52 3.61
N THR A 50 7.72 -4.64 3.40
CA THR A 50 6.74 -4.76 2.34
C THR A 50 5.49 -3.91 2.65
N PRO A 51 4.72 -3.51 1.63
CA PRO A 51 3.46 -2.79 1.84
C PRO A 51 2.48 -3.54 2.77
N TRP A 52 2.46 -4.88 2.68
CA TRP A 52 1.63 -5.71 3.55
C TRP A 52 2.08 -5.66 5.01
N GLU A 53 3.37 -5.84 5.30
CA GLU A 53 3.90 -5.77 6.68
C GLU A 53 3.68 -4.38 7.30
N ALA A 54 3.84 -3.32 6.50
CA ALA A 54 3.60 -1.95 6.97
C ALA A 54 2.11 -1.68 7.23
N PHE A 55 1.22 -2.24 6.40
CA PHE A 55 -0.21 -2.23 6.63
C PHE A 55 -0.57 -2.95 7.95
N GLU A 56 -0.04 -4.16 8.17
CA GLU A 56 -0.26 -4.91 9.42
C GLU A 56 0.24 -4.15 10.65
N GLN A 57 1.37 -3.43 10.56
CA GLN A 57 1.88 -2.60 11.66
C GLN A 57 1.03 -1.37 11.96
N ILE A 58 0.17 -0.94 11.04
CA ILE A 58 -0.67 0.24 11.21
C ILE A 58 -2.08 -0.14 11.61
N VAL A 59 -2.68 -1.12 10.94
CA VAL A 59 -4.02 -1.63 11.29
C VAL A 59 -3.97 -2.58 12.49
N GLY A 60 -2.94 -3.41 12.58
CA GLY A 60 -2.73 -4.29 13.75
C GLY A 60 -2.32 -3.52 15.01
N ALA A 61 -1.64 -2.37 14.89
CA ALA A 61 -1.28 -1.55 16.04
C ALA A 61 -2.49 -0.84 16.67
N ASP A 62 -3.54 -0.54 15.91
CA ASP A 62 -4.79 0.04 16.45
C ASP A 62 -5.63 -0.99 17.23
N ASN A 63 -5.32 -2.29 17.15
CA ASN A 63 -5.94 -3.35 17.96
C ASN A 63 -5.19 -3.64 19.29
N VAL A 64 -4.12 -2.90 19.60
CA VAL A 64 -3.45 -2.97 20.92
C VAL A 64 -3.84 -1.74 21.74
N TRP A 65 -5.12 -1.63 22.07
CA TRP A 65 -5.56 -0.80 23.19
C TRP A 65 -5.34 -1.61 24.48
N PHE A 66 -4.49 -1.08 25.36
CA PHE A 66 -4.46 -1.45 26.78
C PHE A 66 -5.77 -1.03 27.46
#